data_AF-A0A5K1CJV1-F1
#
_entry.id   AF-A0A5K1CJV1-F1
#
_cell.length_a   1.000
_cell.length_b   1.000
_cell.length_c   1.000
_cell.angle_alpha   90.00
_cell.angle_beta   90.00
_cell.angle_gamma   90.00
#
_symmetry.space_group_name_H-M   'P 1'
#
loop_
_entity.id
_entity.type
_entity.pdbx_description
1 polymer ?
#
loop_
_entity_poly.entity_id
_entity_poly.type
_entity_poly.pdbx_seq_one_letter_code
_entity_poly.pdbx_strand_id
1 'polypeptide(L)'
;KEKSDLIRPGMDIVRRLRDIMAEVENLASEKSSLESFFPEMTTQLVETSEKLQEVRLSLDVAEKEKLQMQKQKDDVVQTLAQMLQEKLDMQKQRDDAIKEMEELRRAQAAGTMRFSQAELEEATNNFDSSLIMGQGRVGTVYKARVHHTAVAIKRLTVDPLPCGHDMDWE
;
A
#
# COMPACT_ATOMS: atom_id res chain seq x y z
N LYS A 1 73.29 85.03 35.93
CA LYS A 1 73.00 84.19 34.74
C LYS A 1 71.69 83.44 35.00
N GLU A 2 70.65 84.20 35.34
CA GLU A 2 69.51 83.73 36.14
C GLU A 2 68.23 84.34 35.54
N LYS A 3 67.93 83.91 34.31
CA LYS A 3 66.68 84.20 33.60
C LYS A 3 66.15 82.94 32.89
N SER A 4 66.49 81.75 33.40
CA SER A 4 66.07 80.46 32.82
C SER A 4 64.93 79.77 33.56
N ASP A 5 64.53 80.27 34.74
CA ASP A 5 63.66 79.50 35.64
C ASP A 5 62.23 80.05 35.81
N LEU A 6 61.89 81.16 35.13
CA LEU A 6 60.52 81.70 35.11
C LEU A 6 59.71 81.36 33.83
N ILE A 7 60.28 80.57 32.91
CA ILE A 7 59.60 80.11 31.68
C ILE A 7 59.29 78.62 31.82
N ARG A 8 58.48 78.22 32.81
CA ARG A 8 58.26 76.78 33.06
C ARG A 8 56.78 76.38 33.11
N PRO A 9 55.88 77.04 33.86
CA PRO A 9 54.49 76.58 33.98
C PRO A 9 53.66 76.71 32.69
N GLY A 10 53.80 77.82 31.96
CA GLY A 10 53.01 78.08 30.74
C GLY A 10 53.40 77.20 29.55
N MET A 11 54.70 76.92 29.38
CA MET A 11 55.20 76.00 28.36
C MET A 11 54.75 74.56 28.62
N ASP A 12 54.64 74.15 29.88
CA ASP A 12 54.13 72.82 30.25
C ASP A 12 52.64 72.66 29.94
N ILE A 13 51.83 73.70 30.17
CA ILE A 13 50.40 73.71 29.81
C ILE A 13 50.24 73.58 28.29
N VAL A 14 51.01 74.35 27.51
CA VAL A 14 50.96 74.30 26.04
C VAL A 14 51.40 72.94 25.49
N ARG A 15 52.45 72.33 26.07
CA ARG A 15 52.89 70.98 25.69
C ARG A 15 51.81 69.94 25.97
N ARG A 16 51.22 69.95 27.18
CA ARG A 16 50.12 69.05 27.54
C ARG A 16 48.91 69.23 26.63
N LEU A 17 48.55 70.46 26.28
CA LEU A 17 47.47 70.73 25.33
C LEU A 17 47.77 70.14 23.94
N ARG A 18 49.02 70.23 23.47
CA ARG A 18 49.43 69.62 22.20
C ARG A 18 49.35 68.09 22.25
N ASP A 19 49.84 67.49 23.32
CA ASP A 19 49.82 66.05 23.51
C ASP A 19 48.35 65.54 23.55
N ILE A 20 47.46 66.25 24.25
CA ILE A 20 46.02 65.95 24.29
C ILE A 20 45.38 66.10 22.90
N MET A 21 45.70 67.14 22.14
CA MET A 21 45.15 67.33 20.80
C MET A 21 45.57 66.20 19.85
N ALA A 22 46.84 65.79 19.89
CA ALA A 22 47.33 64.67 19.09
C ALA A 22 46.63 63.34 19.46
N GLU A 23 46.35 63.13 20.75
CA GLU A 23 45.64 61.93 21.20
C GLU A 23 44.15 61.95 20.81
N VAL A 24 43.49 63.12 20.83
CA VAL A 24 42.13 63.27 20.30
C VAL A 24 42.07 63.00 18.80
N GLU A 25 43.07 63.45 18.03
CA GLU A 25 43.16 63.16 16.60
C GLU A 25 43.36 61.66 16.33
N ASN A 26 44.21 60.99 17.13
CA ASN A 26 44.40 59.54 17.02
C ASN A 26 43.14 58.76 17.40
N LEU A 27 42.46 59.14 18.49
CA LEU A 27 41.18 58.52 18.87
C LEU A 27 40.08 58.76 17.83
N ALA A 28 40.07 59.94 17.19
CA ALA A 28 39.12 60.24 16.11
C ALA A 28 39.40 59.37 14.86
N SER A 29 40.67 59.11 14.53
CA SER A 29 41.03 58.24 13.40
C SER A 29 40.72 56.78 13.70
N GLU A 30 40.97 56.30 14.92
CA GLU A 30 40.60 54.94 15.37
C GLU A 30 39.09 54.75 15.38
N LYS A 31 38.33 55.72 15.91
CA LYS A 31 36.86 55.71 15.89
C LYS A 31 36.32 55.65 14.46
N SER A 32 36.84 56.50 13.56
CA SER A 32 36.44 56.50 12.15
C SER A 32 36.76 55.17 11.45
N SER A 33 37.94 54.61 11.75
CA SER A 33 38.35 53.31 11.23
C SER A 33 37.39 52.22 11.69
N LEU A 34 37.03 52.19 12.98
CA LEU A 34 36.07 51.22 13.51
C LEU A 34 34.65 51.42 12.95
N GLU A 35 34.19 52.67 12.85
CA GLU A 35 32.89 53.04 12.29
C GLU A 35 32.74 52.55 10.84
N SER A 36 33.82 52.51 10.07
CA SER A 36 33.78 52.02 8.69
C SER A 36 33.51 50.51 8.53
N PHE A 37 33.73 49.70 9.57
CA PHE A 37 33.48 48.25 9.52
C PHE A 37 32.04 47.86 9.86
N PHE A 38 31.31 48.68 10.62
CA PHE A 38 29.93 48.35 11.01
C PHE A 38 28.97 48.21 9.84
N PRO A 39 28.96 49.07 8.80
CA PRO A 39 28.03 48.96 7.68
C PRO A 39 28.09 47.59 6.98
N GLU A 40 29.30 47.10 6.74
CA GLU A 40 29.55 45.80 6.13
C GLU A 40 29.02 44.67 7.02
N MET A 41 29.36 44.69 8.31
CA MET A 41 28.89 43.70 9.28
C MET A 41 27.36 43.71 9.41
N THR A 42 26.74 44.90 9.44
CA THR A 42 25.27 45.03 9.51
C THR A 42 24.59 44.51 8.25
N THR A 43 25.16 44.76 7.07
CA THR A 43 24.62 44.26 5.80
C THR A 43 24.66 42.74 5.76
N GLN A 44 25.80 42.13 6.12
CA GLN A 44 25.94 40.68 6.18
C GLN A 44 24.99 40.04 7.20
N LEU A 45 24.79 40.67 8.36
CA LEU A 45 23.86 40.19 9.38
C LEU A 45 22.41 40.16 8.86
N VAL A 46 21.98 41.21 8.15
CA VAL A 46 20.64 41.29 7.56
C VAL A 46 20.48 40.22 6.48
N GLU A 47 21.42 40.12 5.53
CA GLU A 47 21.34 39.14 4.44
C GLU A 47 21.31 37.69 4.94
N THR A 48 22.12 37.37 5.95
CA THR A 48 22.14 36.03 6.55
C THR A 48 20.85 35.72 7.28
N SER A 49 20.26 36.71 7.96
CA SER A 49 18.96 36.57 8.60
C SER A 49 17.83 36.32 7.59
N GLU A 50 17.84 37.04 6.45
CA GLU A 50 16.84 36.86 5.38
C GLU A 50 16.95 35.47 4.74
N LYS A 51 18.17 35.04 4.38
CA LYS A 51 18.42 33.69 3.84
C LYS A 51 17.97 32.60 4.83
N LEU A 52 18.22 32.78 6.13
CA LEU A 52 17.79 31.84 7.15
C LEU A 52 16.25 31.77 7.26
N GLN A 53 15.57 32.91 7.12
CA GLN A 53 14.10 32.94 7.11
C GLN A 53 13.52 32.22 5.89
N GLU A 54 14.13 32.39 4.72
CA GLU A 54 13.71 31.69 3.49
C GLU A 54 13.85 30.17 3.64
N VAL A 55 15.00 29.69 4.14
CA VAL A 55 15.23 28.27 4.39
C VAL A 55 14.21 27.72 5.40
N ARG A 56 13.88 28.48 6.44
CA ARG A 56 12.89 28.06 7.44
C ARG A 56 11.50 27.88 6.84
N LEU A 57 11.05 28.82 6.01
CA LEU A 57 9.76 28.70 5.32
C LEU A 57 9.74 27.52 4.35
N SER A 58 10.84 27.29 3.62
CA SER A 58 10.99 26.14 2.73
C SER A 58 10.92 24.82 3.51
N LEU A 59 11.56 24.74 4.68
CA LEU A 59 11.52 23.58 5.55
C LEU A 59 10.09 23.28 6.03
N ASP A 60 9.35 24.30 6.48
CA ASP A 60 7.96 24.14 6.93
C ASP A 60 7.05 23.60 5.82
N VAL A 61 7.27 24.03 4.56
CA VAL A 61 6.53 23.52 3.40
C VAL A 61 6.88 22.06 3.13
N ALA A 62 8.18 21.73 3.08
CA ALA A 62 8.64 20.37 2.83
C ALA A 62 8.18 19.39 3.92
N GLU A 63 8.15 19.81 5.18
CA GLU A 63 7.63 19.00 6.29
C GLU A 63 6.12 18.72 6.16
N LYS A 64 5.33 19.72 5.75
CA LYS A 64 3.90 19.55 5.49
C LYS A 64 3.64 18.60 4.32
N GLU A 65 4.37 18.76 3.22
CA GLU A 65 4.28 17.87 2.06
C GLU A 65 4.65 16.43 2.43
N LYS A 66 5.75 16.25 3.19
CA LYS A 66 6.15 14.93 3.70
C LYS A 66 5.06 14.30 4.56
N LEU A 67 4.43 15.07 5.45
CA LEU A 67 3.33 14.58 6.29
C LEU A 67 2.12 14.18 5.46
N GLN A 68 1.77 14.95 4.43
CA GLN A 68 0.68 14.65 3.51
C GLN A 68 0.95 13.36 2.73
N MET A 69 2.16 13.21 2.18
CA MET A 69 2.56 12.01 1.45
C MET A 69 2.59 10.78 2.38
N GLN A 70 3.04 10.96 3.61
CA GLN A 70 3.04 9.89 4.62
C GLN A 70 1.61 9.43 4.93
N LYS A 71 0.66 10.37 5.10
CA LYS A 71 -0.75 10.03 5.30
C LYS A 71 -1.32 9.26 4.12
N GLN A 72 -1.06 9.69 2.88
CA GLN A 72 -1.50 8.97 1.69
C GLN A 72 -0.92 7.55 1.63
N LYS A 73 0.35 7.38 2.00
CA LYS A 73 0.98 6.06 2.08
C LYS A 73 0.28 5.18 3.12
N ASP A 74 -0.05 5.72 4.29
CA ASP A 74 -0.71 4.98 5.35
C ASP A 74 -2.15 4.58 4.95
N ASP A 75 -2.89 5.45 4.28
CA ASP A 75 -4.24 5.16 3.74
C ASP A 75 -4.18 4.00 2.71
N VAL A 76 -3.18 4.00 1.82
CA VAL A 76 -2.97 2.92 0.84
C VAL A 76 -2.59 1.61 1.52
N VAL A 77 -1.68 1.66 2.50
CA VAL A 77 -1.27 0.47 3.27
C VAL A 77 -2.45 -0.13 4.01
N GLN A 78 -3.30 0.70 4.62
CA GLN A 78 -4.51 0.26 5.31
C GLN A 78 -5.51 -0.40 4.35
N THR A 79 -5.74 0.23 3.18
CA THR A 79 -6.64 -0.32 2.14
C THR A 79 -6.12 -1.67 1.65
N LEU A 80 -4.82 -1.79 1.40
CA LEU A 80 -4.21 -3.04 0.95
C LEU A 80 -4.32 -4.15 2.00
N ALA A 81 -4.09 -3.82 3.28
CA ALA A 81 -4.25 -4.77 4.38
C ALA A 81 -5.68 -5.32 4.46
N GLN A 82 -6.69 -4.46 4.27
CA GLN A 82 -8.09 -4.86 4.25
C GLN A 82 -8.39 -5.81 3.07
N MET A 83 -7.96 -5.48 1.86
CA MET A 83 -8.17 -6.35 0.67
C MET A 83 -7.50 -7.72 0.83
N LEU A 84 -6.31 -7.77 1.45
CA LEU A 84 -5.62 -9.03 1.73
C LEU A 84 -6.36 -9.88 2.75
N GLN A 85 -6.92 -9.26 3.79
CA GLN A 85 -7.73 -9.94 4.80
C GLN A 85 -8.99 -10.54 4.16
N GLU A 86 -9.73 -9.75 3.38
CA GLU A 86 -10.93 -10.20 2.66
C GLU A 86 -10.60 -11.37 1.72
N LYS A 87 -9.47 -11.30 1.00
CA LYS A 87 -9.02 -12.39 0.14
C LYS A 87 -8.73 -13.68 0.92
N LEU A 88 -8.11 -13.57 2.10
CA LEU A 88 -7.84 -14.74 2.95
C LEU A 88 -9.13 -15.38 3.47
N ASP A 89 -10.10 -14.56 3.87
CA ASP A 89 -11.38 -15.07 4.37
C ASP A 89 -12.20 -15.72 3.25
N MET A 90 -12.22 -15.13 2.05
CA MET A 90 -12.81 -15.74 0.85
C MET A 90 -12.12 -17.06 0.48
N GLN A 91 -10.80 -17.13 0.63
CA GLN A 91 -10.05 -18.36 0.35
C GLN A 91 -10.39 -19.46 1.37
N LYS A 92 -10.50 -19.13 2.66
CA LYS A 92 -10.96 -20.08 3.68
C LYS A 92 -12.37 -20.59 3.40
N GLN A 93 -13.31 -19.69 3.08
CA GLN A 93 -14.68 -20.06 2.73
C GLN A 93 -14.72 -21.02 1.53
N ARG A 94 -13.90 -20.77 0.51
CA ARG A 94 -13.78 -21.68 -0.64
C ARG A 94 -13.25 -23.05 -0.22
N ASP A 95 -12.21 -23.10 0.60
CA ASP A 95 -11.59 -24.36 1.04
C ASP A 95 -12.56 -25.17 1.92
N ASP A 96 -13.29 -24.51 2.82
CA ASP A 96 -14.33 -25.12 3.65
C ASP A 96 -15.48 -25.67 2.80
N ALA A 97 -15.95 -24.91 1.80
CA ALA A 97 -16.99 -25.36 0.88
C ALA A 97 -16.56 -26.57 0.03
N ILE A 98 -15.29 -26.59 -0.43
CA ILE A 98 -14.74 -27.74 -1.16
C ILE A 98 -14.71 -28.97 -0.26
N LYS A 99 -14.25 -28.81 0.98
CA LYS A 99 -14.19 -29.91 1.95
C LYS A 99 -15.58 -30.48 2.22
N GLU A 100 -16.58 -29.63 2.46
CA GLU A 100 -17.97 -30.05 2.68
C GLU A 100 -18.54 -30.76 1.44
N MET A 101 -18.28 -30.23 0.24
CA MET A 101 -18.69 -30.87 -1.01
C MET A 101 -18.04 -32.25 -1.21
N GLU A 102 -16.75 -32.39 -0.88
CA GLU A 102 -16.07 -33.68 -0.95
C GLU A 102 -16.63 -34.69 0.07
N GLU A 103 -16.95 -34.25 1.28
CA GLU A 103 -17.55 -35.09 2.31
C GLU A 103 -18.94 -35.58 1.88
N LEU A 104 -19.78 -34.70 1.34
CA LEU A 104 -21.07 -35.06 0.75
C LEU A 104 -20.91 -36.05 -0.41
N ARG A 105 -19.93 -35.81 -1.30
CA ARG A 105 -19.65 -36.73 -2.43
C ARG A 105 -19.21 -38.10 -1.93
N ARG A 106 -18.36 -38.17 -0.90
CA ARG A 106 -17.92 -39.44 -0.29
C ARG A 106 -19.08 -40.17 0.39
N ALA A 107 -19.93 -39.46 1.12
CA ALA A 107 -21.12 -40.04 1.75
C ALA A 107 -22.10 -40.60 0.70
N GLN A 108 -22.34 -39.87 -0.39
CA GLN A 108 -23.16 -40.34 -1.50
C GLN A 108 -22.56 -41.58 -2.19
N ALA A 109 -21.24 -41.58 -2.41
CA ALA A 109 -20.53 -42.73 -2.97
C ALA A 109 -20.59 -43.96 -2.05
N ALA A 110 -20.51 -43.78 -0.72
CA ALA A 110 -20.64 -44.86 0.25
C ALA A 110 -22.03 -45.51 0.25
N GLY A 111 -23.08 -44.78 -0.12
CA GLY A 111 -24.46 -45.29 -0.27
C GLY A 111 -24.80 -45.91 -1.62
N THR A 112 -23.89 -45.85 -2.61
CA THR A 112 -24.16 -46.35 -3.97
C THR A 112 -23.58 -47.76 -4.14
N MET A 113 -24.44 -48.76 -4.32
CA MET A 113 -24.00 -50.12 -4.69
C MET A 113 -23.57 -50.14 -6.17
N ARG A 114 -22.40 -50.74 -6.44
CA ARG A 114 -21.93 -50.99 -7.80
C ARG A 114 -22.40 -52.38 -8.23
N PHE A 115 -23.01 -52.43 -9.40
CA PHE A 115 -23.40 -53.68 -10.06
C PHE A 115 -22.52 -53.88 -11.29
N SER A 116 -22.12 -55.12 -11.54
CA SER A 116 -21.41 -55.49 -12.76
C SER A 116 -22.36 -55.50 -13.96
N GLN A 117 -21.81 -55.35 -15.18
CA GLN A 117 -22.61 -55.43 -16.40
C GLN A 117 -23.34 -56.77 -16.51
N ALA A 118 -22.66 -57.87 -16.16
CA ALA A 118 -23.24 -59.21 -16.19
C ALA A 118 -24.46 -59.35 -15.25
N GLU A 119 -24.40 -58.78 -14.04
CA GLU A 119 -25.54 -58.77 -13.11
C GLU A 119 -26.74 -57.98 -13.67
N LEU A 120 -26.48 -56.85 -14.34
CA LEU A 120 -27.54 -56.04 -14.96
C LEU A 120 -28.13 -56.74 -16.19
N GLU A 121 -27.31 -57.41 -16.99
CA GLU A 121 -27.74 -58.21 -18.14
C GLU A 121 -28.59 -59.40 -17.69
N GLU A 122 -28.15 -60.16 -16.68
CA GLU A 122 -28.92 -61.26 -16.11
C GLU A 122 -30.27 -60.77 -15.56
N ALA A 123 -30.26 -59.68 -14.79
CA ALA A 123 -31.48 -59.14 -14.18
C ALA A 123 -32.49 -58.56 -15.18
N THR A 124 -32.04 -58.20 -16.39
CA THR A 124 -32.87 -57.63 -17.47
C THR A 124 -33.06 -58.59 -18.66
N ASN A 125 -32.65 -59.86 -18.53
CA ASN A 125 -32.66 -60.83 -19.62
C ASN A 125 -31.99 -60.28 -20.90
N ASN A 126 -30.75 -59.78 -20.77
CA ASN A 126 -30.01 -59.10 -21.85
C ASN A 126 -30.72 -57.85 -22.40
N PHE A 127 -31.35 -57.06 -21.52
CA PHE A 127 -32.13 -55.86 -21.88
C PHE A 127 -33.28 -56.15 -22.86
N ASP A 128 -34.04 -57.20 -22.58
CA ASP A 128 -35.21 -57.64 -23.36
C ASP A 128 -36.26 -56.52 -23.48
N SER A 129 -36.81 -56.33 -24.69
CA SER A 129 -37.81 -55.30 -24.96
C SER A 129 -39.13 -55.53 -24.24
N SER A 130 -39.45 -56.78 -23.89
CA SER A 130 -40.64 -57.13 -23.10
C SER A 130 -40.60 -56.62 -21.66
N LEU A 131 -39.41 -56.31 -21.15
CA LEU A 131 -39.19 -55.78 -19.79
C LEU A 131 -39.16 -54.25 -19.74
N ILE A 132 -39.37 -53.56 -20.87
CA ILE A 132 -39.41 -52.09 -20.91
C ILE A 132 -40.64 -51.57 -20.17
N MET A 133 -40.38 -50.73 -19.18
CA MET A 133 -41.40 -50.00 -18.42
C MET A 133 -41.65 -48.60 -19.00
N GLY A 134 -40.66 -48.03 -19.69
CA GLY A 134 -40.79 -46.72 -20.33
C GLY A 134 -39.54 -46.32 -21.10
N GLN A 135 -39.72 -45.51 -22.13
CA GLN A 135 -38.65 -44.98 -22.97
C GLN A 135 -38.79 -43.46 -23.08
N GLY A 136 -37.68 -42.74 -22.95
CA GLY A 136 -37.66 -41.29 -23.10
C GLY A 136 -36.33 -40.79 -23.67
N ARG A 137 -36.20 -39.45 -23.82
CA ARG A 137 -35.04 -38.80 -24.45
C ARG A 137 -33.68 -39.19 -23.85
N VAL A 138 -33.67 -39.53 -22.56
CA VAL A 138 -32.44 -39.84 -21.80
C VAL A 138 -32.11 -41.34 -21.82
N GLY A 139 -33.05 -42.20 -22.20
CA GLY A 139 -32.83 -43.65 -22.24
C GLY A 139 -34.07 -44.49 -21.97
N THR A 140 -33.84 -45.79 -21.85
CA THR A 140 -34.88 -46.82 -21.67
C THR A 140 -34.84 -47.38 -20.26
N VAL A 141 -36.00 -47.52 -19.62
CA VAL A 141 -36.16 -48.07 -18.27
C VAL A 141 -36.71 -49.49 -18.37
N TYR A 142 -36.00 -50.44 -17.76
CA TYR A 142 -36.33 -51.86 -17.72
C TYR A 142 -36.77 -52.25 -16.30
N LYS A 143 -37.78 -53.12 -16.20
CA LYS A 143 -38.12 -53.81 -14.96
C LYS A 143 -37.13 -54.95 -14.75
N ALA A 144 -36.53 -55.02 -13.56
CA ALA A 144 -35.56 -56.04 -13.23
C ALA A 144 -35.69 -56.50 -11.78
N ARG A 145 -35.06 -57.62 -11.45
CA ARG A 145 -34.94 -58.11 -10.07
C ARG A 145 -33.48 -58.43 -9.78
N VAL A 146 -32.83 -57.61 -8.95
CA VAL A 146 -31.42 -57.77 -8.55
C VAL A 146 -31.38 -58.20 -7.08
N HIS A 147 -30.68 -59.29 -6.75
CA HIS A 147 -30.64 -59.89 -5.40
C HIS A 147 -32.02 -59.96 -4.71
N HIS A 148 -33.02 -60.48 -5.43
CA HIS A 148 -34.41 -60.59 -4.97
C HIS A 148 -35.15 -59.26 -4.68
N THR A 149 -34.58 -58.12 -5.05
CA THR A 149 -35.21 -56.81 -4.95
C THR A 149 -35.70 -56.38 -6.33
N ALA A 150 -36.99 -56.04 -6.44
CA ALA A 150 -37.52 -55.47 -7.68
C ALA A 150 -37.00 -54.04 -7.85
N VAL A 151 -36.38 -53.77 -8.99
CA VAL A 151 -35.74 -52.49 -9.31
C VAL A 151 -36.09 -52.06 -10.73
N ALA A 152 -35.89 -50.76 -11.01
CA ALA A 152 -35.95 -50.22 -12.37
C ALA A 152 -34.52 -49.88 -12.81
N ILE A 153 -34.06 -50.48 -13.91
CA ILE A 153 -32.74 -50.22 -14.48
C ILE A 153 -32.92 -49.28 -15.65
N LYS A 154 -32.37 -48.06 -15.57
CA LYS A 154 -32.39 -47.09 -16.66
C LYS A 154 -31.08 -47.18 -17.45
N ARG A 155 -31.17 -47.64 -18.71
CA ARG A 155 -30.06 -47.67 -19.66
C ARG A 155 -30.06 -46.36 -20.45
N LEU A 156 -28.97 -45.60 -20.36
CA LEU A 156 -28.80 -44.35 -21.09
C LEU A 156 -28.52 -44.64 -22.57
N THR A 157 -29.17 -43.89 -23.46
CA THR A 157 -28.81 -43.85 -24.88
C THR A 157 -27.58 -42.96 -25.01
N VAL A 158 -26.50 -43.48 -25.60
CA VAL A 158 -25.27 -42.71 -25.85
C VAL A 158 -25.50 -41.82 -27.07
N ASP A 159 -26.31 -40.77 -26.90
CA ASP A 159 -26.27 -39.61 -27.77
C ASP A 159 -25.68 -38.47 -26.92
N PRO A 160 -24.45 -38.02 -27.21
CA PRO A 160 -23.98 -36.76 -26.64
C PRO A 160 -24.92 -35.69 -27.18
N LEU A 161 -25.83 -35.20 -26.34
CA LEU A 161 -26.66 -34.05 -26.67
C LEU A 161 -25.73 -32.93 -27.16
N PRO A 162 -25.96 -32.33 -28.34
CA PRO A 162 -25.34 -31.08 -28.71
C PRO A 162 -25.97 -29.98 -27.85
N CYS A 163 -25.55 -29.89 -26.59
CA CYS A 163 -25.84 -28.74 -25.75
C CYS A 163 -24.88 -27.61 -26.16
N GLY A 164 -25.33 -26.81 -27.13
CA GLY A 164 -24.59 -25.66 -27.64
C GLY A 164 -24.99 -25.36 -29.08
N HIS A 165 -26.28 -25.17 -29.35
CA HIS A 165 -26.65 -24.39 -30.52
C HIS A 165 -26.48 -22.93 -30.11
N ASP A 166 -25.43 -22.31 -30.64
CA ASP A 166 -25.20 -20.87 -30.53
C ASP A 166 -26.50 -20.14 -30.87
N MET A 167 -26.97 -19.31 -29.93
CA MET A 167 -27.92 -18.26 -30.27
C MET A 167 -27.15 -17.24 -31.09
N ASP A 168 -27.27 -17.36 -32.42
CA ASP A 168 -26.98 -16.26 -33.32
C ASP A 168 -27.98 -15.14 -33.01
N TRP A 169 -27.48 -14.05 -32.43
CA TRP A 169 -28.20 -12.79 -32.34
C TRP A 169 -27.87 -11.98 -33.60
N GLU A 170 -28.87 -11.75 -34.45
CA GLU A 170 -28.90 -10.61 -35.37
C GLU A 170 -29.10 -9.29 -34.62
#